data_AF-T1BGW3-F1
#
_entry.id   AF-T1BGW3-F1
#
_cell.length_a   1.000
_cell.length_b   1.000
_cell.length_c   1.000
_cell.angle_alpha   90.00
_cell.angle_beta   90.00
_cell.angle_gamma   90.00
#
_symmetry.space_group_name_H-M   'P 1'
#
loop_
_entity.id
_entity.type
_entity.pdbx_description
1 polymer ?
#
loop_
_entity_poly.entity_id
_entity_poly.type
_entity_poly.pdbx_seq_one_letter_code
_entity_poly.pdbx_strand_id
1 'polypeptide(L)' 'CNLCVNVCPVPGCITLRELAPGEIDRRTGQVVSGTALEWIQHPNNPLRSGA' A
#
# COMPACT_ATOMS: atom_id res chain seq x y z
N CYS A 1 0.04 0.92 2.10
CA CYS A 1 0.79 1.54 3.21
C CYS A 1 2.30 1.33 3.13
N ASN A 2 2.81 0.25 2.50
CA ASN A 2 4.25 0.01 2.27
C ASN A 2 5.12 -0.12 3.54
N LEU A 3 4.52 -0.09 4.73
CA LEU A 3 5.24 -0.13 6.00
C LEU A 3 6.07 -1.41 6.20
N CYS A 4 5.67 -2.51 5.57
CA CYS A 4 6.38 -3.78 5.62
C CYS A 4 7.87 -3.68 5.24
N VAL A 5 8.24 -2.78 4.31
CA VAL A 5 9.64 -2.57 3.91
C VAL A 5 10.50 -2.01 5.05
N ASN A 6 9.90 -1.21 5.94
CA ASN A 6 10.60 -0.52 7.02
C ASN A 6 10.66 -1.35 8.31
N VAL A 7 9.68 -2.23 8.54
CA VAL A 7 9.59 -3.01 9.78
C VAL A 7 10.20 -4.40 9.69
N CYS A 8 10.67 -4.81 8.50
CA CYS A 8 11.30 -6.11 8.33
C CYS A 8 12.64 -6.16 9.10
N PRO A 9 12.86 -7.14 9.99
CA PRO A 9 14.08 -7.20 10.79
C PRO A 9 15.31 -7.68 9.99
N VAL A 10 15.10 -8.18 8.77
CA VAL A 10 16.16 -8.70 7.91
C VAL A 10 16.53 -7.64 6.87
N PRO A 11 17.77 -7.14 6.87
CA PRO A 11 18.21 -6.12 5.92
C PRO A 11 18.02 -6.58 4.46
N GLY A 12 17.38 -5.73 3.64
CA GLY A 12 17.18 -5.99 2.21
C GLY A 12 16.21 -7.13 1.88
N CYS A 13 15.49 -7.68 2.86
CA CYS A 13 14.56 -8.80 2.66
C CYS A 13 13.34 -8.41 1.81
N ILE A 14 12.84 -7.18 1.97
CA ILE A 14 11.69 -6.66 1.24
C ILE A 14 12.13 -5.44 0.43
N THR A 15 11.67 -5.38 -0.81
CA THR A 15 11.86 -4.22 -1.70
C THR A 15 10.50 -3.73 -2.20
N LEU A 16 10.46 -2.47 -2.64
CA LEU A 16 9.29 -1.90 -3.30
C LEU A 16 9.53 -1.82 -4.80
N ARG A 17 8.48 -2.13 -5.56
CA ARG A 17 8.38 -1.81 -6.97
C ARG A 17 7.07 -1.10 -7.23
N GLU A 18 7.05 -0.27 -8.24
CA GLU A 18 5.81 0.32 -8.74
C GLU A 18 5.02 -0.72 -9.52
N LEU A 19 3.69 -0.64 -9.41
CA LEU A 19 2.75 -1.44 -10.21
C LEU A 19 2.09 -0.51 -11.22
N ALA A 20 1.96 -0.95 -12.47
CA ALA A 20 1.27 -0.17 -13.48
C ALA A 20 -0.26 -0.25 -13.29
N PRO A 21 -1.02 0.81 -13.66
CA PRO A 21 -2.48 0.72 -13.71
C PRO A 21 -2.93 -0.48 -14.56
N GLY A 22 -3.89 -1.26 -14.05
CA GLY A 22 -4.34 -2.49 -14.71
C GLY A 22 -3.57 -3.76 -14.30
N GLU A 23 -2.42 -3.64 -13.62
CA GLU A 23 -1.74 -4.79 -13.04
C GLU A 23 -2.49 -5.32 -11.80
N ILE A 24 -2.36 -6.61 -11.48
CA ILE A 24 -2.92 -7.19 -10.25
C ILE A 24 -1.91 -7.05 -9.09
N ASP A 25 -2.30 -6.37 -8.01
CA ASP A 25 -1.57 -6.45 -6.74
C ASP A 25 -1.79 -7.83 -6.11
N ARG A 26 -0.74 -8.66 -6.13
CA ARG A 26 -0.79 -10.03 -5.59
C ARG A 26 -1.04 -10.10 -4.09
N ARG A 27 -0.83 -9.01 -3.34
CA ARG A 27 -1.09 -8.97 -1.89
C ARG A 27 -2.58 -8.91 -1.57
N THR A 28 -3.37 -8.30 -2.45
CA THR A 28 -4.81 -8.09 -2.25
C THR A 28 -5.67 -8.84 -3.27
N GLY A 29 -5.08 -9.27 -4.38
CA GLY A 29 -5.79 -9.85 -5.53
C GLY A 29 -6.54 -8.81 -6.37
N GLN A 30 -6.35 -7.51 -6.11
CA GLN A 30 -7.09 -6.43 -6.77
C GLN A 30 -6.30 -5.81 -7.92
N VAL A 31 -7.01 -5.30 -8.92
CA VAL A 31 -6.42 -4.51 -10.01
C VAL A 31 -5.99 -3.14 -9.48
N VAL A 32 -4.78 -2.72 -9.83
CA VAL A 32 -4.22 -1.42 -9.49
C VAL A 32 -4.94 -0.33 -10.26
N SER A 33 -5.52 0.61 -9.53
CA SER A 33 -6.10 1.82 -10.11
C SER A 33 -4.99 2.82 -10.48
N GLY A 34 -5.17 3.53 -11.59
CA GLY A 34 -4.34 4.70 -11.93
C GLY A 34 -4.79 5.99 -11.26
N THR A 35 -5.88 5.95 -10.49
CA THR A 35 -6.41 7.11 -9.78
C THR A 35 -5.64 7.33 -8.48
N ALA A 36 -5.09 8.52 -8.30
CA ALA A 36 -4.53 8.93 -7.02
C ALA A 36 -5.63 9.00 -5.95
N LEU A 37 -5.32 8.51 -4.75
CA LEU A 37 -6.24 8.54 -3.60
C LEU A 37 -5.64 9.38 -2.48
N GLU A 38 -6.50 10.11 -1.79
CA GLU A 38 -6.10 10.96 -0.68
C GLU A 38 -5.79 10.14 0.57
N TRP A 39 -4.70 10.48 1.27
CA TRP A 39 -4.31 9.77 2.49
C TRP A 39 -5.40 9.83 3.58
N ILE A 40 -6.19 10.90 3.65
CA ILE A 40 -7.33 11.04 4.57
C ILE A 40 -8.44 10.00 4.35
N GLN A 41 -8.49 9.39 3.17
CA GLN A 41 -9.46 8.34 2.83
C GLN A 41 -8.93 6.93 3.12
N HIS A 42 -7.65 6.78 3.43
CA HIS A 42 -7.04 5.47 3.64
C HIS A 42 -7.64 4.78 4.89
N PRO A 43 -8.09 3.50 4.80
CA PRO A 43 -8.77 2.82 5.91
C PRO A 43 -7.96 2.77 7.22
N ASN A 44 -6.63 2.67 7.10
CA ASN A 44 -5.73 2.62 8.26
C ASN A 44 -5.13 3.99 8.64
N ASN A 45 -5.70 5.12 8.18
CA ASN A 45 -5.22 6.43 8.60
C ASN A 45 -5.62 6.69 10.07
N PRO A 46 -4.66 6.88 11.01
CA PRO A 46 -4.97 7.11 12.42
C PRO A 46 -5.77 8.40 12.69
N LEU A 47 -5.72 9.36 11.76
CA LEU A 47 -6.48 10.61 11.83
C LEU A 47 -7.92 10.47 11.32
N ARG A 48 -8.27 9.32 10.71
CA ARG A 48 -9.65 9.03 10.32
C ARG A 48 -10.44 8.82 11.61
N SER A 49 -11.27 9.78 12.00
CA SER A 49 -12.19 9.62 13.12
C SER A 49 -13.02 8.35 12.89
N GLY A 50 -12.88 7.38 13.79
CA GLY A 50 -13.63 6.12 13.71
C GLY A 50 -15.12 6.39 13.81
N ALA A 51 -15.88 5.91 12.83
CA ALA A 51 -17.31 5.67 12.93
C ALA A 51 -17.52 4.16 12.86
#